data_AF-A0A947HM12-F1
#
_entry.id   AF-A0A947HM12-F1
#
_cell.length_a   1.000
_cell.length_b   1.000
_cell.length_c   1.000
_cell.angle_alpha   90.00
_cell.angle_beta   90.00
_cell.angle_gamma   90.00
#
_symmetry.space_group_name_H-M   'P 1'
#
loop_
_entity.id
_entity.type
_entity.pdbx_description
1 polymer ?
#
loop_
_entity_poly.entity_id
_entity_poly.type
_entity_poly.pdbx_seq_one_letter_code
_entity_poly.pdbx_strand_id
1 'polypeptide(L)'
;MRFLILVGLFIAAFAGSASAEIALYDSVEWFCARSEIVARGTLIALSPEEPSRQQGKDEGLVSLTLRPVQLLKGAGTLAPIHFSMRVPDTRQLVAWKKGGTELVGFLRRTVQAYRKDGIDYSLWPVRETGSNVQALVEFARPQMHLFSAAEMVPVTTAAQLAAACSRGGPPAAKGEEPKGPHLLEVPGESPIYQTLYSGSSCYLNVPVGVFGTAKGSLGTPSR
;
A
#
# COMPACT_ATOMS: atom_id res chain seq x y z
N MET A 1 -29.51 62.24 13.85
CA MET A 1 -30.19 61.17 14.62
C MET A 1 -31.34 60.67 13.75
N ARG A 2 -31.28 59.53 13.07
CA ARG A 2 -31.22 58.17 13.62
C ARG A 2 -30.70 57.23 12.51
N PHE A 3 -29.50 56.69 12.73
CA PHE A 3 -29.02 55.44 12.14
C PHE A 3 -29.69 54.31 12.89
N LEU A 4 -30.34 53.34 12.21
CA LEU A 4 -30.44 51.93 12.60
C LEU A 4 -31.45 51.16 11.73
N ILE A 5 -31.18 49.85 11.60
CA ILE A 5 -32.04 48.76 11.11
C ILE A 5 -32.12 48.71 9.56
N LEU A 6 -31.60 47.74 8.80
CA LEU A 6 -31.67 46.28 8.96
C LEU A 6 -30.64 45.63 7.97
N VAL A 7 -29.35 45.55 8.33
CA VAL A 7 -28.37 44.71 7.62
C VAL A 7 -28.19 43.46 8.45
N GLY A 8 -29.09 42.50 8.26
CA GLY A 8 -29.08 41.29 9.05
C GLY A 8 -30.07 40.28 8.54
N LEU A 9 -29.74 39.63 7.42
CA LEU A 9 -30.11 38.23 7.13
C LEU A 9 -29.57 37.77 5.75
N PHE A 10 -28.26 37.69 5.54
CA PHE A 10 -27.74 37.01 4.34
C PHE A 10 -26.34 36.39 4.54
N ILE A 11 -26.08 35.83 5.72
CA ILE A 11 -24.89 35.00 5.99
C ILE A 11 -25.35 33.71 6.69
N ALA A 12 -26.19 32.92 6.03
CA ALA A 12 -26.60 31.60 6.55
C ALA A 12 -26.87 30.56 5.45
N ALA A 13 -26.40 30.79 4.22
CA ALA A 13 -26.65 29.87 3.08
C ALA A 13 -25.37 29.26 2.48
N PHE A 14 -24.19 29.56 3.02
CA PHE A 14 -22.92 28.93 2.64
C PHE A 14 -22.33 28.12 3.79
N ALA A 15 -23.17 27.39 4.54
CA ALA A 15 -22.71 26.17 5.19
C ALA A 15 -22.51 25.14 4.09
N GLY A 16 -21.38 25.25 3.37
CA GLY A 16 -20.94 24.19 2.48
C GLY A 16 -20.93 22.89 3.27
N SER A 17 -21.53 21.85 2.72
CA SER A 17 -21.51 20.52 3.30
C SER A 17 -20.06 20.16 3.61
N ALA A 18 -19.65 20.26 4.87
CA ALA A 18 -18.39 19.71 5.33
C ALA A 18 -18.56 18.19 5.23
N SER A 19 -18.29 17.65 4.04
CA SER A 19 -18.12 16.23 3.87
C SER A 19 -16.89 15.88 4.70
N ALA A 20 -17.10 15.27 5.86
CA ALA A 20 -16.02 14.74 6.66
C ALA A 20 -15.40 13.59 5.85
N GLU A 21 -14.32 13.88 5.13
CA GLU A 21 -13.63 12.92 4.28
C GLU A 21 -12.83 11.98 5.19
N ILE A 22 -13.31 10.75 5.36
CA ILE A 22 -12.58 9.76 6.14
C ILE A 22 -11.36 9.32 5.35
N ALA A 23 -10.16 9.63 5.87
CA ALA A 23 -8.92 9.26 5.23
C ALA A 23 -8.53 7.83 5.65
N LEU A 24 -8.45 6.92 4.67
CA LEU A 24 -8.15 5.50 4.87
C LEU A 24 -6.81 5.15 4.21
N TYR A 25 -5.89 4.58 4.99
CA TYR A 25 -4.58 4.14 4.49
C TYR A 25 -4.25 2.74 4.97
N ASP A 26 -3.38 2.04 4.25
CA ASP A 26 -2.88 0.73 4.67
C ASP A 26 -1.64 0.88 5.57
N SER A 27 -1.63 0.16 6.69
CA SER A 27 -0.42 0.02 7.49
C SER A 27 0.57 -0.95 6.86
N VAL A 28 1.85 -0.81 7.19
CA VAL A 28 2.89 -1.78 6.83
C VAL A 28 2.55 -3.16 7.40
N GLU A 29 2.04 -3.22 8.63
CA GLU A 29 1.58 -4.45 9.25
C GLU A 29 0.52 -5.17 8.39
N TRP A 30 -0.41 -4.41 7.79
CA TRP A 30 -1.42 -4.93 6.87
C TRP A 30 -0.84 -5.42 5.55
N PHE A 31 0.08 -4.66 4.94
CA PHE A 31 0.77 -5.13 3.74
C PHE A 31 1.57 -6.41 3.99
N CYS A 32 2.29 -6.47 5.11
CA CYS A 32 3.06 -7.66 5.49
C CYS A 32 2.14 -8.85 5.76
N ALA A 33 0.97 -8.66 6.42
CA ALA A 33 -0.01 -9.72 6.64
C ALA A 33 -0.51 -10.37 5.33
N ARG A 34 -0.72 -9.55 4.29
CA ARG A 34 -1.17 -9.98 2.95
C ARG A 34 -0.08 -10.55 2.06
N SER A 35 1.18 -10.38 2.45
CA SER A 35 2.33 -10.79 1.67
C SER A 35 2.86 -12.14 2.14
N GLU A 36 3.23 -12.98 1.17
CA GLU A 36 4.02 -14.19 1.41
C GLU A 36 5.51 -13.83 1.50
N ILE A 37 5.94 -12.87 0.67
CA ILE A 37 7.32 -12.40 0.59
C ILE A 37 7.31 -10.88 0.71
N VAL A 38 8.15 -10.35 1.60
CA VAL A 38 8.45 -8.92 1.64
C VAL A 38 9.95 -8.78 1.47
N ALA A 39 10.38 -8.09 0.41
CA ALA A 39 11.78 -7.97 0.05
C ALA A 39 12.16 -6.53 -0.23
N ARG A 40 13.35 -6.14 0.22
CA ARG A 40 14.00 -4.87 -0.12
C ARG A 40 15.13 -5.16 -1.11
N GLY A 41 15.22 -4.37 -2.17
CA GLY A 41 16.20 -4.62 -3.24
C GLY A 41 16.05 -3.69 -4.43
N THR A 42 16.73 -4.01 -5.53
CA THR A 42 16.74 -3.19 -6.76
C THR A 42 16.21 -3.98 -7.95
N LEU A 43 15.47 -3.34 -8.84
CA LEU A 43 15.07 -3.96 -10.11
C LEU A 43 16.29 -4.18 -11.00
N ILE A 44 16.47 -5.41 -11.48
CA ILE A 44 17.56 -5.76 -12.40
C ILE A 44 17.06 -6.11 -13.81
N ALA A 45 15.80 -6.50 -13.94
CA ALA A 45 15.16 -6.73 -15.23
C ALA A 45 13.69 -6.32 -15.20
N LEU A 46 13.19 -5.87 -16.36
CA LEU A 46 11.78 -5.77 -16.67
C LEU A 46 11.55 -6.26 -18.11
N SER A 47 10.39 -6.85 -18.39
CA SER A 47 10.02 -7.32 -19.74
C SER A 47 8.50 -7.41 -19.89
N PRO A 48 7.90 -6.77 -20.92
CA PRO A 48 8.54 -5.86 -21.87
C PRO A 48 8.92 -4.50 -21.23
N GLU A 49 9.82 -3.75 -21.84
CA GLU A 49 10.10 -2.36 -21.42
C GLU A 49 8.96 -1.41 -21.78
N GLU A 50 8.12 -1.75 -22.77
CA GLU A 50 6.85 -1.08 -23.05
C GLU A 50 5.71 -2.09 -22.94
N PRO A 51 4.72 -1.88 -22.06
CA PRO A 51 3.65 -2.84 -21.87
C PRO A 51 2.76 -2.91 -23.11
N SER A 52 2.23 -4.11 -23.39
CA SER A 52 1.27 -4.28 -24.49
C SER A 52 0.05 -3.38 -24.27
N ARG A 53 -0.27 -2.59 -25.30
CA ARG A 53 -1.51 -1.80 -25.39
C ARG A 53 -2.64 -2.55 -26.12
N GLN A 54 -2.38 -3.79 -26.54
CA GLN A 54 -3.42 -4.61 -27.15
C GLN A 54 -4.35 -5.10 -26.05
N GLN A 55 -5.66 -4.89 -26.24
CA GLN A 55 -6.68 -5.43 -25.34
C GLN A 55 -6.55 -6.95 -25.25
N GLY A 56 -6.50 -7.46 -24.02
CA GLY A 56 -6.39 -8.89 -23.79
C GLY A 56 -5.78 -9.23 -22.44
N LYS A 57 -5.46 -10.52 -22.27
CA LYS A 57 -4.94 -11.06 -21.00
C LYS A 57 -3.63 -10.41 -20.55
N ASP A 58 -2.82 -9.97 -21.52
CA ASP A 58 -1.48 -9.44 -21.30
C ASP A 58 -1.43 -7.90 -21.34
N GLU A 59 -2.59 -7.24 -21.41
CA GLU A 59 -2.68 -5.78 -21.37
C GLU A 59 -2.03 -5.24 -20.09
N GLY A 60 -1.10 -4.31 -20.25
CA GLY A 60 -0.36 -3.70 -19.14
C GLY A 60 0.60 -4.65 -18.41
N LEU A 61 0.71 -5.93 -18.79
CA LEU A 61 1.48 -6.91 -18.04
C LEU A 61 2.99 -6.70 -18.22
N VAL A 62 3.70 -6.62 -17.10
CA VAL A 62 5.15 -6.49 -17.06
C VAL A 62 5.71 -7.56 -16.12
N SER A 63 6.73 -8.26 -16.60
CA SER A 63 7.54 -9.21 -15.85
C SER A 63 8.71 -8.46 -15.23
N LEU A 64 9.02 -8.69 -13.96
CA LEU A 64 10.08 -8.00 -13.24
C LEU A 64 10.99 -9.00 -12.51
N THR A 65 12.25 -8.61 -12.36
CA THR A 65 13.20 -9.30 -11.51
C THR A 65 13.79 -8.32 -10.50
N LEU A 66 13.56 -8.57 -9.22
CA LEU A 66 14.18 -7.87 -8.11
C LEU A 66 15.42 -8.63 -7.65
N ARG A 67 16.55 -7.94 -7.46
CA ARG A 67 17.68 -8.47 -6.70
C ARG A 67 17.52 -8.06 -5.24
N PRO A 68 17.15 -8.98 -4.33
CA PRO A 68 16.97 -8.62 -2.93
C PRO A 68 18.32 -8.36 -2.26
N VAL A 69 18.38 -7.31 -1.44
CA VAL A 69 19.46 -7.08 -0.47
C VAL A 69 19.04 -7.53 0.94
N GLN A 70 17.73 -7.63 1.17
CA GLN A 70 17.16 -8.07 2.44
C GLN A 70 15.79 -8.72 2.22
N LEU A 71 15.53 -9.83 2.90
CA LEU A 71 14.20 -10.39 3.07
C LEU A 71 13.66 -9.97 4.44
N LEU A 72 12.48 -9.36 4.45
CA LEU A 72 11.76 -8.90 5.64
C LEU A 72 10.67 -9.90 6.05
N LYS A 73 10.16 -10.66 5.07
CA LYS A 73 9.22 -11.78 5.25
C LYS A 73 9.41 -12.80 4.12
N GLY A 74 9.15 -14.07 4.41
CA GLY A 74 9.28 -15.20 3.48
C GLY A 74 10.54 -16.02 3.75
N ALA A 75 10.44 -17.34 3.60
CA ALA A 75 11.57 -18.25 3.74
C ALA A 75 12.38 -18.29 2.43
N GLY A 76 13.71 -18.23 2.50
CA GLY A 76 14.56 -18.38 1.32
C GLY A 76 15.95 -17.77 1.43
N THR A 77 16.64 -17.78 0.30
CA THR A 77 17.94 -17.13 0.08
C THR A 77 17.74 -15.77 -0.60
N LEU A 78 18.77 -14.94 -0.65
CA LEU A 78 18.77 -13.67 -1.42
C LEU A 78 18.88 -13.88 -2.94
N ALA A 79 18.27 -14.95 -3.46
CA ALA A 79 18.16 -15.19 -4.89
C ALA A 79 17.27 -14.15 -5.57
N PRO A 80 17.45 -13.87 -6.87
CA PRO A 80 16.55 -12.99 -7.61
C PRO A 80 15.08 -13.40 -7.49
N ILE A 81 14.21 -12.43 -7.24
CA ILE A 81 12.76 -12.64 -7.09
C ILE A 81 12.09 -12.24 -8.40
N HIS A 82 11.38 -13.19 -9.00
CA HIS A 82 10.62 -12.99 -10.22
C HIS A 82 9.15 -12.78 -9.88
N PHE A 83 8.58 -11.69 -10.41
CA PHE A 83 7.20 -11.30 -10.16
C PHE A 83 6.65 -10.54 -11.35
N SER A 84 5.34 -10.43 -11.45
CA SER A 84 4.69 -9.66 -12.51
C SER A 84 3.68 -8.69 -11.92
N MET A 85 3.37 -7.65 -12.67
CA MET A 85 2.38 -6.64 -12.29
C MET A 85 1.76 -6.03 -13.53
N ARG A 86 0.60 -5.39 -13.38
CA ARG A 86 0.00 -4.59 -14.46
C ARG A 86 0.24 -3.12 -14.24
N VAL A 87 0.83 -2.45 -15.21
CA VAL A 87 1.03 -1.00 -15.19
C VAL A 87 0.58 -0.39 -16.51
N PRO A 88 -0.01 0.81 -16.50
CA PRO A 88 -0.34 1.53 -17.74
C PRO A 88 0.92 2.01 -18.48
N ASP A 89 2.02 2.14 -17.74
CA ASP A 89 3.27 2.78 -18.16
C ASP A 89 4.43 2.22 -17.33
N THR A 90 5.56 1.97 -17.98
CA THR A 90 6.80 1.41 -17.40
C THR A 90 7.88 2.46 -17.12
N ARG A 91 7.70 3.73 -17.47
CA ARG A 91 8.72 4.79 -17.33
C ARG A 91 9.31 4.85 -15.93
N GLN A 92 8.47 4.76 -14.89
CA GLN A 92 8.93 4.72 -13.50
C GLN A 92 9.75 3.45 -13.19
N LEU A 93 9.30 2.29 -13.64
CA LEU A 93 10.03 1.02 -13.47
C LEU A 93 11.38 1.04 -14.17
N VAL A 94 11.44 1.61 -15.38
CA VAL A 94 12.69 1.81 -16.15
C VAL A 94 13.61 2.77 -15.41
N ALA A 95 13.08 3.88 -14.88
CA ALA A 95 13.86 4.84 -14.09
C ALA A 95 14.43 4.19 -12.82
N TRP A 96 13.61 3.46 -12.07
CA TRP A 96 14.04 2.72 -10.88
C TRP A 96 15.12 1.69 -11.19
N LYS A 97 14.95 0.90 -12.25
CA LYS A 97 15.97 -0.05 -12.71
C LYS A 97 17.27 0.66 -13.08
N LYS A 98 17.22 1.71 -13.90
CA LYS A 98 18.42 2.43 -14.38
C LYS A 98 19.16 3.14 -13.25
N GLY A 99 18.41 3.73 -12.31
CA GLY A 99 18.97 4.43 -11.15
C GLY A 99 19.44 3.50 -10.03
N GLY A 100 19.19 2.19 -10.13
CA GLY A 100 19.43 1.27 -9.01
C GLY A 100 18.60 1.65 -7.78
N THR A 101 17.41 2.21 -7.99
CA THR A 101 16.54 2.67 -6.90
C THR A 101 16.19 1.50 -6.00
N GLU A 102 16.38 1.71 -4.70
CA GLU A 102 16.02 0.72 -3.72
C GLU A 102 14.51 0.72 -3.48
N LEU A 103 13.91 -0.45 -3.66
CA LEU A 103 12.49 -0.67 -3.56
C LEU A 103 12.16 -1.65 -2.44
N VAL A 104 10.93 -1.58 -1.95
CA VAL A 104 10.30 -2.62 -1.13
C VAL A 104 9.15 -3.20 -1.94
N GLY A 105 9.18 -4.52 -2.13
CA GLY A 105 8.10 -5.28 -2.76
C GLY A 105 7.35 -6.10 -1.72
N PHE A 106 6.05 -5.85 -1.59
CA PHE A 106 5.11 -6.63 -0.79
C PHE A 106 4.40 -7.63 -1.71
N LEU A 107 4.87 -8.88 -1.75
CA LEU A 107 4.53 -9.84 -2.79
C LEU A 107 3.71 -11.01 -2.25
N ARG A 108 2.73 -11.43 -3.03
CA ARG A 108 1.92 -12.64 -2.78
C ARG A 108 1.80 -13.49 -4.04
N ARG A 109 1.48 -14.77 -3.89
CA ARG A 109 1.17 -15.59 -5.06
C ARG A 109 -0.14 -15.14 -5.70
N THR A 110 -0.20 -15.31 -7.00
CA THR A 110 -1.39 -15.03 -7.80
C THR A 110 -1.89 -16.31 -8.48
N VAL A 111 -3.19 -16.37 -8.71
CA VAL A 111 -3.80 -17.36 -9.63
C VAL A 111 -3.47 -17.05 -11.10
N GLN A 112 -3.00 -15.84 -11.39
CA GLN A 112 -2.58 -15.41 -12.73
C GLN A 112 -1.10 -15.73 -13.03
N ALA A 113 -0.55 -16.72 -12.32
CA ALA A 113 0.83 -17.16 -12.52
C ALA A 113 1.02 -17.64 -13.96
N TYR A 114 2.20 -17.34 -14.53
CA TYR A 114 2.60 -17.84 -15.83
C TYR A 114 4.10 -18.12 -15.85
N ARG A 115 4.53 -18.89 -16.84
CA ARG A 115 5.94 -19.21 -17.07
C ARG A 115 6.41 -18.59 -18.38
N LYS A 116 7.57 -17.97 -18.36
CA LYS A 116 8.23 -17.38 -19.54
C LYS A 116 9.72 -17.69 -19.48
N ASP A 117 10.28 -18.22 -20.57
CA ASP A 117 11.70 -18.57 -20.68
C ASP A 117 12.22 -19.44 -19.52
N GLY A 118 11.38 -20.39 -19.06
CA GLY A 118 11.70 -21.26 -17.95
C GLY A 118 11.56 -20.61 -16.55
N ILE A 119 11.30 -19.31 -16.46
CA ILE A 119 11.12 -18.55 -15.22
C ILE A 119 9.63 -18.51 -14.82
N ASP A 120 9.34 -18.79 -13.56
CA ASP A 120 8.00 -18.71 -12.98
C ASP A 120 7.72 -17.29 -12.46
N TYR A 121 6.65 -16.67 -12.96
CA TYR A 121 6.15 -15.37 -12.53
C TYR A 121 4.86 -15.53 -11.72
N SER A 122 4.97 -16.24 -10.60
CA SER A 122 3.82 -16.57 -9.74
C SER A 122 3.54 -15.54 -8.66
N LEU A 123 4.38 -14.51 -8.51
CA LEU A 123 4.24 -13.45 -7.51
C LEU A 123 3.72 -12.15 -8.11
N TRP A 124 2.83 -11.47 -7.39
CA TRP A 124 2.30 -10.14 -7.69
C TRP A 124 2.44 -9.24 -6.47
N PRO A 125 2.66 -7.92 -6.65
CA PRO A 125 2.52 -6.97 -5.56
C PRO A 125 1.10 -7.01 -4.99
N VAL A 126 0.97 -6.97 -3.66
CA VAL A 126 -0.32 -6.70 -3.02
C VAL A 126 -0.80 -5.30 -3.42
N ARG A 127 -2.11 -5.09 -3.44
CA ARG A 127 -2.70 -3.77 -3.76
C ARG A 127 -3.13 -3.04 -2.52
N GLU A 128 -3.06 -1.73 -2.52
CA GLU A 128 -3.73 -0.90 -1.52
C GLU A 128 -5.22 -1.25 -1.40
N THR A 129 -5.74 -1.28 -0.18
CA THR A 129 -7.16 -1.51 0.08
C THR A 129 -7.99 -0.43 -0.61
N GLY A 130 -8.96 -0.85 -1.43
CA GLY A 130 -9.83 0.07 -2.18
C GLY A 130 -9.19 0.77 -3.37
N SER A 131 -7.96 0.40 -3.75
CA SER A 131 -7.18 1.05 -4.81
C SER A 131 -6.54 0.03 -5.77
N ASN A 132 -6.16 0.50 -6.96
CA ASN A 132 -5.38 -0.29 -7.92
C ASN A 132 -3.86 -0.07 -7.78
N VAL A 133 -3.44 0.76 -6.83
CA VAL A 133 -2.03 1.00 -6.52
C VAL A 133 -1.41 -0.28 -5.98
N GLN A 134 -0.28 -0.67 -6.57
CA GLN A 134 0.46 -1.88 -6.25
C GLN A 134 1.62 -1.54 -5.31
N ALA A 135 1.79 -2.33 -4.24
CA ALA A 135 2.77 -2.12 -3.18
C ALA A 135 4.19 -2.56 -3.60
N LEU A 136 4.70 -1.90 -4.64
CA LEU A 136 6.11 -1.84 -5.02
C LEU A 136 6.54 -0.38 -4.87
N VAL A 137 7.26 -0.08 -3.79
CA VAL A 137 7.48 1.30 -3.35
C VAL A 137 8.96 1.64 -3.31
N GLU A 138 9.32 2.88 -3.64
CA GLU A 138 10.66 3.39 -3.41
C GLU A 138 10.92 3.54 -1.92
N PHE A 139 12.00 2.94 -1.42
CA PHE A 139 12.24 2.88 0.01
C PHE A 139 12.65 4.25 0.60
N ALA A 140 13.45 5.03 -0.14
CA ALA A 140 13.92 6.34 0.31
C ALA A 140 12.85 7.45 0.19
N ARG A 141 11.88 7.27 -0.71
CA ARG A 141 10.79 8.24 -0.99
C ARG A 141 9.51 7.47 -1.31
N PRO A 142 8.91 6.84 -0.30
CA PRO A 142 7.75 6.01 -0.55
C PRO A 142 6.58 6.94 -0.90
N GLN A 143 6.25 7.04 -2.20
CA GLN A 143 5.09 7.81 -2.70
C GLN A 143 3.80 7.33 -2.03
N MET A 144 3.75 6.03 -1.75
CA MET A 144 2.86 5.42 -0.77
C MET A 144 3.47 5.62 0.60
N HIS A 145 2.92 6.49 1.43
CA HIS A 145 3.46 6.67 2.78
C HIS A 145 3.36 5.35 3.57
N LEU A 146 4.50 4.70 3.79
CA LEU A 146 4.55 3.51 4.63
C LEU A 146 4.37 3.96 6.09
N PHE A 147 3.34 3.44 6.75
CA PHE A 147 3.03 3.78 8.13
C PHE A 147 3.07 2.55 9.02
N SER A 148 3.70 2.65 10.19
CA SER A 148 3.56 1.63 11.22
C SER A 148 2.37 1.98 12.10
N ALA A 149 1.39 1.09 12.13
CA ALA A 149 0.24 1.19 13.02
C ALA A 149 0.63 1.01 14.49
N ALA A 150 1.66 0.20 14.78
CA ALA A 150 2.11 -0.02 16.15
C ALA A 150 2.79 1.19 16.77
N GLU A 151 3.63 1.86 15.98
CA GLU A 151 4.42 2.99 16.46
C GLU A 151 3.74 4.34 16.18
N MET A 152 2.67 4.35 15.37
CA MET A 152 1.97 5.55 14.90
C MET A 152 2.90 6.57 14.22
N VAL A 153 3.86 6.08 13.45
CA VAL A 153 4.82 6.91 12.70
C VAL A 153 4.99 6.47 11.24
N PRO A 154 5.44 7.38 10.35
CA PRO A 154 6.00 7.01 9.07
C PRO A 154 7.21 6.06 9.22
N VAL A 155 7.25 5.03 8.39
CA VAL A 155 8.37 4.09 8.27
C VAL A 155 9.39 4.67 7.31
N THR A 156 10.55 5.06 7.85
CA THR A 156 11.62 5.73 7.10
C THR A 156 12.94 4.95 7.14
N THR A 157 13.02 3.89 7.95
CA THR A 157 14.24 3.10 8.14
C THR A 157 13.97 1.60 7.99
N ALA A 158 15.02 0.84 7.67
CA ALA A 158 14.90 -0.60 7.42
C ALA A 158 14.54 -1.35 8.70
N ALA A 159 14.99 -0.86 9.85
CA ALA A 159 14.65 -1.41 11.15
C ALA A 159 13.17 -1.23 11.49
N GLN A 160 12.60 -0.05 11.23
CA GLN A 160 11.16 0.19 11.40
C GLN A 160 10.33 -0.71 10.48
N LEU A 161 10.75 -0.84 9.22
CA LEU A 161 10.07 -1.70 8.26
C LEU A 161 10.10 -3.17 8.69
N ALA A 162 11.26 -3.67 9.15
CA ALA A 162 11.40 -5.02 9.66
C ALA A 162 10.54 -5.26 10.92
N ALA A 163 10.54 -4.31 11.85
CA ALA A 163 9.73 -4.37 13.06
C ALA A 163 8.24 -4.43 12.73
N ALA A 164 7.74 -3.54 11.87
CA ALA A 164 6.35 -3.55 11.43
C ALA A 164 5.98 -4.86 10.72
N CYS A 165 6.84 -5.38 9.84
CA CYS A 165 6.58 -6.67 9.19
C CYS A 165 6.52 -7.85 10.15
N SER A 166 7.31 -7.85 11.22
CA SER A 166 7.25 -8.91 12.25
C SER A 166 5.92 -8.91 13.01
N ARG A 167 5.28 -7.73 13.15
CA ARG A 167 3.97 -7.57 13.81
C ARG A 167 2.79 -7.91 12.89
N GLY A 168 2.99 -7.91 11.58
CA GLY A 168 1.95 -8.26 10.58
C GLY A 168 1.44 -9.71 10.67
N GLY A 169 1.96 -10.51 11.60
CA GLY A 169 1.52 -11.89 11.82
C GLY A 169 2.07 -12.88 10.78
N PRO A 170 1.81 -14.18 10.99
CA PRO A 170 2.23 -15.21 10.05
C PRO A 170 1.66 -14.94 8.66
N PRO A 171 2.29 -15.44 7.59
CA PRO A 171 1.68 -15.41 6.26
C PRO A 171 0.28 -15.99 6.34
N ALA A 172 -0.68 -15.38 5.62
CA ALA A 172 -1.91 -16.10 5.35
C ALA A 172 -1.55 -17.46 4.73
N ALA A 173 -2.25 -18.52 5.14
CA ALA A 173 -2.00 -19.85 4.61
C ALA A 173 -2.07 -19.81 3.07
N LYS A 174 -1.33 -20.69 2.38
CA LYS A 174 -1.19 -20.65 0.93
C LYS A 174 -2.57 -20.55 0.23
N GLY A 175 -2.88 -19.40 -0.36
CA GLY A 175 -4.13 -19.15 -1.07
C GLY A 175 -5.29 -18.62 -0.20
N GLU A 176 -5.11 -18.43 1.10
CA GLU A 176 -6.07 -17.77 1.97
C GLU A 176 -5.82 -16.27 1.96
N GLU A 177 -6.82 -15.45 1.66
CA GLU A 177 -6.71 -14.01 1.93
C GLU A 177 -6.89 -13.79 3.43
N PRO A 178 -6.08 -12.91 4.06
CA PRO A 178 -6.34 -12.56 5.44
C PRO A 178 -7.77 -12.03 5.58
N LYS A 179 -8.41 -12.35 6.71
CA LYS A 179 -9.69 -11.74 7.09
C LYS A 179 -9.54 -10.23 6.89
N GLY A 180 -10.54 -9.61 6.23
CA GLY A 180 -10.49 -8.21 5.79
C GLY A 180 -10.01 -7.26 6.90
N PRO A 181 -9.54 -6.06 6.53
CA PRO A 181 -8.82 -5.22 7.47
C PRO A 181 -9.73 -4.77 8.62
N HIS A 182 -9.13 -4.59 9.79
CA HIS A 182 -9.71 -3.76 10.84
C HIS A 182 -9.24 -2.32 10.68
N LEU A 183 -10.04 -1.38 11.17
CA LEU A 183 -9.72 0.03 11.17
C LEU A 183 -9.19 0.43 12.53
N LEU A 184 -7.96 0.92 12.54
CA LEU A 184 -7.32 1.53 13.69
C LEU A 184 -7.37 3.05 13.52
N GLU A 185 -8.03 3.72 14.45
CA GLU A 185 -8.09 5.17 14.46
C GLU A 185 -6.70 5.76 14.74
N VAL A 186 -6.31 6.74 13.92
CA VAL A 186 -5.03 7.44 14.06
C VAL A 186 -5.23 8.60 15.05
N PRO A 187 -4.48 8.64 16.17
CA PRO A 187 -4.57 9.74 17.12
C PRO A 187 -4.18 11.07 16.49
N GLY A 188 -4.91 12.15 16.81
CA GLY A 188 -4.75 13.47 16.20
C GLY A 188 -3.37 14.10 16.44
N GLU A 189 -2.70 13.71 17.52
CA GLU A 189 -1.37 14.14 17.91
C GLU A 189 -0.24 13.35 17.24
N SER A 190 -0.57 12.24 16.54
CA SER A 190 0.44 11.35 15.97
C SER A 190 1.14 11.95 14.73
N PRO A 191 2.41 11.59 14.48
CA PRO A 191 3.11 11.98 13.26
C PRO A 191 2.41 11.51 11.96
N ILE A 192 1.72 10.38 12.01
CA ILE A 192 0.90 9.91 10.88
C ILE A 192 -0.23 10.89 10.61
N TYR A 193 -0.96 11.31 11.64
CA TYR A 193 -2.07 12.25 11.48
C TYR A 193 -1.59 13.56 10.85
N GLN A 194 -0.47 14.10 11.33
CA GLN A 194 0.14 15.32 10.77
C GLN A 194 0.55 15.16 9.30
N THR A 195 0.99 13.96 8.90
CA THR A 195 1.34 13.65 7.51
C THR A 195 0.10 13.55 6.61
N LEU A 196 -1.01 13.05 7.17
CA LEU A 196 -2.23 12.73 6.44
C LEU A 196 -3.30 13.83 6.49
N TYR A 197 -3.16 14.82 7.37
CA TYR A 197 -4.26 15.69 7.78
C TYR A 197 -4.90 16.45 6.61
N SER A 198 -6.16 16.09 6.32
CA SER A 198 -7.07 16.77 5.40
C SER A 198 -8.28 17.42 6.10
N GLY A 199 -8.26 17.51 7.43
CA GLY A 199 -9.37 18.11 8.20
C GLY A 199 -10.44 17.12 8.71
N SER A 200 -10.15 15.82 8.80
CA SER A 200 -11.12 14.77 9.20
C SER A 200 -10.47 13.59 9.95
N SER A 201 -11.28 12.59 10.35
CA SER A 201 -10.81 11.36 11.01
C SER A 201 -9.96 10.51 10.06
N CYS A 202 -8.82 10.02 10.56
CA CYS A 202 -7.88 9.18 9.81
C CYS A 202 -7.86 7.78 10.40
N TYR A 203 -7.83 6.76 9.54
CA TYR A 203 -7.75 5.36 9.96
C TYR A 203 -6.69 4.60 9.16
N LEU A 204 -6.07 3.64 9.82
CA LEU A 204 -5.21 2.65 9.19
C LEU A 204 -5.93 1.30 9.11
N ASN A 205 -5.90 0.68 7.94
CA ASN A 205 -6.17 -0.75 7.79
C ASN A 205 -5.05 -1.53 8.48
N VAL A 206 -5.43 -2.41 9.40
CA VAL A 206 -4.53 -3.25 10.18
C VAL A 206 -4.98 -4.72 10.16
N PRO A 207 -4.07 -5.69 10.39
CA PRO A 207 -4.45 -7.09 10.48
C PRO A 207 -5.38 -7.36 11.67
N VAL A 208 -6.33 -8.26 11.45
CA VAL A 208 -7.27 -8.73 12.49
C VAL A 208 -6.52 -9.37 13.66
N GLY A 209 -6.88 -9.00 14.88
CA GLY A 209 -6.35 -9.62 16.10
C GLY A 209 -4.95 -9.15 16.52
N VAL A 210 -4.32 -8.24 15.77
CA VAL A 210 -3.01 -7.67 16.14
C VAL A 210 -3.17 -6.41 17.02
N PHE A 211 -4.20 -5.61 16.78
CA PHE A 211 -4.42 -4.33 17.46
C PHE A 211 -5.73 -4.36 18.23
N GLY A 212 -5.66 -4.44 19.56
CA GLY A 212 -6.84 -4.64 20.43
C GLY A 212 -7.90 -3.53 20.36
N THR A 213 -7.52 -2.33 19.93
CA THR A 213 -8.42 -1.18 19.76
C THR A 213 -9.00 -1.06 18.35
N ALA A 214 -8.55 -1.87 17.40
CA ALA A 214 -8.99 -1.78 16.01
C ALA A 214 -10.39 -2.39 15.82
N LYS A 215 -11.28 -1.64 15.16
CA LYS A 215 -12.68 -2.01 14.94
C LYS A 215 -12.85 -2.72 13.60
N GLY A 216 -13.90 -3.53 13.44
CA GLY A 216 -14.26 -4.08 12.14
C GLY A 216 -14.47 -2.98 11.09
N SER A 217 -14.28 -3.31 9.80
CA SER A 217 -14.42 -2.34 8.70
C SER A 217 -15.74 -1.58 8.78
N LEU A 218 -15.73 -0.27 8.49
CA LEU A 218 -16.94 0.54 8.28
C LEU A 218 -17.82 -0.20 7.27
N GLY A 219 -18.99 -0.65 7.72
CA GLY A 219 -19.67 -1.81 7.14
C GLY A 219 -19.83 -1.79 5.62
N THR A 220 -19.62 -2.94 4.99
CA THR A 220 -20.44 -3.29 3.83
C THR A 220 -21.88 -3.35 4.32
N PRO A 221 -22.83 -2.58 3.76
CA PRO A 221 -24.23 -2.89 4.01
C PRO A 221 -24.44 -4.33 3.55
N SER A 222 -24.89 -5.18 4.46
CA SER A 222 -25.32 -6.54 4.15
C SER A 222 -26.28 -6.48 2.96
N ARG A 223 -25.88 -7.07 1.84
CA ARG A 223 -26.77 -7.50 0.77
C ARG A 223 -26.47 -8.95 0.47
#